data_AF-A0A2L0VDQ4-F1
#
_entry.id   AF-A0A2L0VDQ4-F1
#
_cell.length_a   1.000
_cell.length_b   1.000
_cell.length_c   1.000
_cell.angle_alpha   90.00
_cell.angle_beta   90.00
_cell.angle_gamma   90.00
#
_symmetry.space_group_name_H-M   'P 1'
#
loop_
_entity.id
_entity.type
_entity.pdbx_description
1 polymer ?
#
loop_
_entity_poly.entity_id
_entity_poly.type
_entity_poly.pdbx_seq_one_letter_code
_entity_poly.pdbx_strand_id
1 'polypeptide(L)'
;MFSIKFCLFITACSLLFSHCLFECVFGIDFGGTKQSGAAKGKLLCGGKPYKGAKVKLWDKDTLDPDDLMGETETDEEGKFEVNGSETEVSNIDLRLSIYHNCEDEAKECLRRIDIDIGDEFISRLTDTDKTEKVYDAGILNLTGHYPGESRECLQSKK
;
A
#
# COMPACT_ATOMS: atom_id res chain seq x y z
N MET A 1 11.40 -26.00 8.59
CA MET A 1 11.80 -27.13 7.74
C MET A 1 12.07 -26.59 6.34
N PHE A 2 13.27 -26.07 6.09
CA PHE A 2 13.83 -25.97 4.75
C PHE A 2 15.27 -26.48 4.86
N SER A 3 15.49 -27.61 4.18
CA SER A 3 16.68 -28.44 4.26
C SER A 3 17.72 -27.90 3.31
N ILE A 4 18.77 -27.27 3.82
CA ILE A 4 19.98 -26.99 3.02
C ILE A 4 20.93 -28.16 3.27
N LYS A 5 20.87 -29.17 2.39
CA LYS A 5 21.81 -30.28 2.34
C LYS A 5 22.88 -29.98 1.28
N PHE A 6 24.12 -30.06 1.74
CA PHE A 6 25.36 -30.44 1.05
C PHE A 6 25.92 -29.56 -0.08
N CYS A 7 27.07 -28.95 0.21
CA CYS A 7 28.27 -29.24 -0.56
C CYS A 7 29.48 -29.35 0.37
N LEU A 8 29.69 -30.57 0.89
CA LEU A 8 30.92 -30.98 1.58
C LEU A 8 31.72 -31.77 0.54
N PHE A 9 32.71 -31.13 -0.08
CA PHE A 9 33.75 -31.84 -0.82
C PHE A 9 35.11 -31.53 -0.19
N ILE A 10 35.66 -32.58 0.42
CA ILE A 10 36.97 -32.62 1.04
C ILE A 10 38.05 -32.51 -0.05
N THR A 11 38.98 -31.62 0.22
CA THR A 11 40.26 -31.38 -0.45
C THR A 11 41.05 -32.65 -0.77
N ALA A 12 41.51 -32.80 -2.01
CA ALA A 12 42.74 -33.53 -2.30
C ALA A 12 43.43 -33.03 -3.59
N CYS A 13 44.71 -32.71 -3.40
CA CYS A 13 45.81 -32.82 -4.36
C CYS A 13 45.95 -31.78 -5.50
N SER A 14 47.00 -30.97 -5.30
CA SER A 14 48.08 -30.65 -6.25
C SER A 14 47.80 -29.74 -7.45
N LEU A 15 48.22 -28.49 -7.27
CA LEU A 15 49.04 -27.71 -8.22
C LEU A 15 48.53 -27.61 -9.66
N LEU A 16 47.49 -26.81 -9.87
CA LEU A 16 47.40 -25.91 -11.02
C LEU A 16 47.03 -24.52 -10.50
N PHE A 17 48.02 -23.64 -10.50
CA PHE A 17 47.91 -22.25 -10.12
C PHE A 17 47.01 -21.49 -11.11
N SER A 18 46.18 -20.61 -10.57
CA SER A 18 45.36 -19.60 -11.25
C SER A 18 43.98 -20.08 -11.72
N HIS A 19 42.93 -19.42 -11.20
CA HIS A 19 41.48 -19.58 -11.46
C HIS A 19 40.71 -20.56 -10.56
N CYS A 20 40.96 -20.57 -9.25
CA CYS A 20 40.05 -21.23 -8.32
C CYS A 20 39.81 -20.43 -7.04
N LEU A 21 39.74 -19.10 -7.18
CA LEU A 21 39.25 -18.21 -6.14
C LEU A 21 38.59 -17.05 -6.86
N PHE A 22 37.42 -16.65 -6.36
CA PHE A 22 36.79 -15.36 -6.63
C PHE A 22 35.74 -15.27 -7.75
N GLU A 23 34.75 -16.16 -7.75
CA GLU A 23 33.40 -15.79 -8.19
C GLU A 23 32.36 -16.25 -7.15
N CYS A 24 32.35 -15.58 -6.01
CA CYS A 24 31.21 -15.52 -5.09
C CYS A 24 31.04 -14.05 -4.65
N VAL A 25 31.07 -13.14 -5.61
CA VAL A 25 30.75 -11.73 -5.41
C VAL A 25 30.00 -11.38 -6.69
N PHE A 26 28.73 -11.01 -6.72
CA PHE A 26 27.95 -10.27 -5.75
C PHE A 26 26.50 -10.76 -5.82
N GLY A 27 26.02 -11.45 -4.77
CA GLY A 27 24.59 -11.44 -4.49
C GLY A 27 24.26 -10.11 -3.84
N ILE A 28 24.21 -9.02 -4.62
CA ILE A 28 23.59 -7.78 -4.12
C ILE A 28 22.10 -8.09 -4.17
N ASP A 29 21.58 -8.61 -3.07
CA ASP A 29 20.14 -8.56 -2.83
C ASP A 29 19.81 -7.06 -2.77
N PHE A 30 19.21 -6.52 -3.84
CA PHE A 30 18.56 -5.22 -3.78
C PHE A 30 17.30 -5.43 -2.91
N GLY A 31 17.53 -5.68 -1.62
CA GLY A 31 16.53 -6.09 -0.66
C GLY A 31 15.66 -4.90 -0.30
N GLY A 32 14.39 -4.97 -0.68
CA GLY A 32 13.34 -4.12 -0.13
C GLY A 32 12.95 -4.58 1.27
N THR A 33 12.43 -3.66 2.08
CA THR A 33 11.82 -3.98 3.36
C THR A 33 10.31 -3.98 3.20
N LYS A 34 9.64 -4.94 3.86
CA LYS A 34 8.18 -4.95 3.91
C LYS A 34 7.69 -3.80 4.78
N GLN A 35 6.84 -2.97 4.21
CA GLN A 35 6.20 -1.82 4.84
C GLN A 35 4.69 -1.95 4.68
N SER A 36 3.92 -1.44 5.63
CA SER A 36 2.46 -1.47 5.57
C SER A 36 1.83 -0.17 6.04
N GLY A 37 0.64 0.09 5.53
CA GLY A 37 -0.21 1.19 5.95
C GLY A 37 -1.64 0.72 6.18
N ALA A 38 -2.33 1.41 7.07
CA ALA A 38 -3.74 1.18 7.35
C ALA A 38 -4.46 2.50 7.57
N ALA A 39 -5.72 2.57 7.12
CA ALA A 39 -6.58 3.72 7.30
C ALA A 39 -8.01 3.29 7.62
N LYS A 40 -8.70 4.09 8.43
CA LYS A 40 -10.11 3.92 8.76
C LYS A 40 -10.83 5.26 8.79
N GLY A 41 -12.16 5.21 8.73
CA GLY A 41 -12.98 6.41 8.88
C GLY A 41 -14.46 6.14 8.66
N LYS A 42 -15.23 7.23 8.59
CA LYS A 42 -16.67 7.19 8.31
C LYS A 42 -17.07 8.28 7.34
N LEU A 43 -17.86 7.91 6.34
CA LEU A 43 -18.36 8.81 5.31
C LEU A 43 -19.85 9.08 5.50
N LEU A 44 -20.21 10.34 5.35
CA LEU A 44 -21.59 10.82 5.36
C LEU A 44 -21.94 11.47 4.03
N CYS A 45 -23.22 11.44 3.66
CA CYS A 45 -23.78 12.19 2.55
C CYS A 45 -25.06 12.87 3.02
N GLY A 46 -25.15 14.20 2.95
CA GLY A 46 -26.26 14.95 3.53
C GLY A 46 -26.47 14.68 5.02
N GLY A 47 -25.39 14.39 5.76
CA GLY A 47 -25.42 14.06 7.19
C GLY A 47 -25.87 12.63 7.54
N LYS A 48 -26.17 11.78 6.55
CA LYS A 48 -26.51 10.36 6.75
C LYS A 48 -25.32 9.47 6.40
N PRO A 49 -25.18 8.28 7.01
CA PRO A 49 -24.21 7.28 6.58
C PRO A 49 -24.24 7.06 5.06
N TYR A 50 -23.06 7.08 4.43
CA TYR A 50 -22.94 6.84 3.00
C TYR A 50 -22.32 5.46 2.75
N LYS A 51 -23.12 4.54 2.21
CA LYS A 51 -22.73 3.17 1.89
C LYS A 51 -22.18 3.08 0.46
N GLY A 52 -21.20 2.20 0.25
CA GLY A 52 -20.72 1.85 -1.09
C GLY A 52 -19.78 2.86 -1.72
N ALA A 53 -19.23 3.82 -0.97
CA ALA A 53 -18.06 4.54 -1.43
C ALA A 53 -16.91 3.54 -1.56
N LYS A 54 -16.23 3.55 -2.71
CA LYS A 54 -15.02 2.76 -2.88
C LYS A 54 -13.85 3.53 -2.28
N VAL A 55 -13.05 2.85 -1.46
CA VAL A 55 -11.90 3.43 -0.76
C VAL A 55 -10.68 2.61 -1.13
N LYS A 56 -9.60 3.29 -1.52
CA LYS A 56 -8.34 2.66 -1.94
C LYS A 56 -7.18 3.24 -1.17
N LEU A 57 -6.27 2.37 -0.76
CA LEU A 57 -4.98 2.73 -0.20
C LEU A 57 -3.92 2.45 -1.26
N TRP A 58 -3.13 3.47 -1.56
CA TRP A 58 -2.09 3.43 -2.58
C TRP A 58 -0.73 3.68 -1.95
N ASP A 59 0.28 3.08 -2.56
CA ASP A 59 1.65 3.58 -2.55
C ASP A 59 1.80 4.54 -3.74
N LYS A 60 2.30 5.74 -3.50
CA LYS A 60 2.38 6.79 -4.50
C LYS A 60 3.81 6.95 -4.97
N ASP A 61 4.19 6.14 -5.93
CA ASP A 61 5.55 6.12 -6.41
C ASP A 61 5.92 7.33 -7.27
N THR A 62 7.18 7.74 -7.15
CA THR A 62 7.74 8.84 -7.96
C THR A 62 8.29 8.34 -9.30
N LEU A 63 8.66 7.06 -9.41
CA LEU A 63 9.42 6.51 -10.55
C LEU A 63 8.69 5.41 -11.34
N ASP A 64 7.62 4.85 -10.79
CA ASP A 64 6.74 3.84 -11.36
C ASP A 64 5.26 4.19 -11.08
N PRO A 65 4.29 3.50 -11.72
CA PRO A 65 2.87 3.80 -11.50
C PRO A 65 2.45 3.46 -10.07
N ASP A 66 1.69 4.36 -9.43
CA ASP A 66 1.12 4.17 -8.09
C ASP A 66 0.57 2.73 -7.88
N ASP A 67 1.09 2.05 -6.86
CA ASP A 67 0.72 0.67 -6.55
C ASP A 67 -0.51 0.59 -5.62
N LEU A 68 -1.50 -0.20 -6.04
CA LEU A 68 -2.71 -0.43 -5.25
C LEU A 68 -2.42 -1.42 -4.12
N MET A 69 -2.26 -0.92 -2.90
CA MET A 69 -1.98 -1.74 -1.72
C MET A 69 -3.23 -2.42 -1.16
N GLY A 70 -4.39 -1.76 -1.23
CA GLY A 70 -5.64 -2.28 -0.69
C GLY A 70 -6.87 -1.52 -1.15
N GLU A 71 -8.02 -2.20 -1.20
CA GLU A 71 -9.31 -1.57 -1.47
C GLU A 71 -10.41 -2.11 -0.57
N THR A 72 -11.41 -1.28 -0.29
CA THR A 72 -12.60 -1.62 0.47
C THR A 72 -13.79 -0.78 0.01
N GLU A 73 -14.96 -1.04 0.57
CA GLU A 73 -16.16 -0.21 0.39
C GLU A 73 -16.76 0.12 1.75
N THR A 74 -17.33 1.32 1.87
CA THR A 74 -18.01 1.72 3.11
C THR A 74 -19.27 0.88 3.37
N ASP A 75 -19.45 0.44 4.61
CA ASP A 75 -20.58 -0.36 5.06
C ASP A 75 -21.90 0.43 5.21
N GLU A 76 -22.95 -0.22 5.73
CA GLU A 76 -24.26 0.40 6.01
C GLU A 76 -24.19 1.59 6.99
N GLU A 77 -23.18 1.60 7.87
CA GLU A 77 -22.95 2.69 8.81
C GLU A 77 -22.00 3.76 8.25
N GLY A 78 -21.61 3.62 6.98
CA GLY A 78 -20.66 4.48 6.26
C GLY A 78 -19.22 4.31 6.70
N LYS A 79 -18.89 3.26 7.46
CA LYS A 79 -17.55 3.02 7.99
C LYS A 79 -16.70 2.28 6.95
N PHE A 80 -15.41 2.56 6.93
CA PHE A 80 -14.42 1.80 6.17
C PHE A 80 -13.17 1.52 7.03
N GLU A 81 -12.49 0.44 6.68
CA GLU A 81 -11.15 0.11 7.12
C GLU A 81 -10.43 -0.55 5.96
N VAL A 82 -9.22 -0.08 5.65
CA VAL A 82 -8.37 -0.56 4.55
C VAL A 82 -6.94 -0.67 5.05
N ASN A 83 -6.25 -1.73 4.67
CA ASN A 83 -4.82 -1.91 4.92
C ASN A 83 -4.19 -2.58 3.71
N GLY A 84 -2.88 -2.46 3.63
CA GLY A 84 -2.08 -3.08 2.58
C GLY A 84 -0.61 -3.00 2.91
N SER A 85 0.22 -3.65 2.09
CA SER A 85 1.66 -3.67 2.31
C SER A 85 2.41 -3.85 1.01
N GLU A 86 3.56 -3.20 0.89
CA GLU A 86 4.49 -3.37 -0.22
C GLU A 86 5.90 -3.70 0.26
N THR A 87 6.73 -4.21 -0.65
CA THR A 87 8.15 -4.50 -0.39
C THR A 87 9.02 -3.57 -1.20
N GLU A 88 9.58 -2.59 -0.51
CA GLU A 88 10.15 -1.38 -1.11
C GLU A 88 11.54 -1.11 -0.54
N VAL A 89 12.46 -0.62 -1.38
CA VAL A 89 13.79 -0.19 -0.90
C VAL A 89 13.70 1.19 -0.23
N SER A 90 12.85 2.06 -0.74
CA SER A 90 12.47 3.37 -0.20
C SER A 90 11.38 3.26 0.86
N ASN A 91 10.93 4.39 1.42
CA ASN A 91 9.66 4.44 2.13
C ASN A 91 8.52 4.40 1.12
N ILE A 92 7.44 3.73 1.48
CA ILE A 92 6.14 3.85 0.80
C ILE A 92 5.55 5.25 1.04
N ASP A 93 4.80 5.76 0.08
CA ASP A 93 4.10 7.04 0.11
C ASP A 93 2.58 6.82 0.20
N LEU A 94 2.04 6.77 1.42
CA LEU A 94 0.64 6.39 1.66
C LEU A 94 -0.36 7.44 1.15
N ARG A 95 -1.29 7.01 0.29
CA ARG A 95 -2.43 7.84 -0.17
C ARG A 95 -3.76 7.11 -0.05
N LEU A 96 -4.73 7.77 0.57
CA LEU A 96 -6.12 7.31 0.67
C LEU A 96 -6.98 8.01 -0.38
N SER A 97 -7.51 7.24 -1.33
CA SER A 97 -8.44 7.74 -2.34
C SER A 97 -9.87 7.28 -2.04
N ILE A 98 -10.80 8.22 -1.97
CA ILE A 98 -12.22 7.97 -1.70
C ILE A 98 -13.03 8.32 -2.95
N TYR A 99 -13.80 7.36 -3.44
CA TYR A 99 -14.61 7.46 -4.64
C TYR A 99 -16.09 7.40 -4.30
N HIS A 100 -16.85 8.42 -4.73
CA HIS A 100 -18.28 8.52 -4.44
C HIS A 100 -19.07 9.29 -5.51
N ASN A 101 -20.39 9.22 -5.44
CA ASN A 101 -21.32 10.01 -6.24
C ASN A 101 -22.43 10.65 -5.38
N CYS A 102 -22.14 10.87 -4.08
CA CYS A 102 -23.00 11.62 -3.18
C CYS A 102 -23.48 12.95 -3.81
N GLU A 103 -24.81 13.13 -3.85
CA GLU A 103 -25.53 14.27 -4.45
C GLU A 103 -25.40 14.41 -5.98
N ASP A 104 -24.79 13.43 -6.66
CA ASP A 104 -24.75 13.39 -8.12
C ASP A 104 -24.69 11.98 -8.71
N GLU A 105 -25.55 11.10 -8.22
CA GLU A 105 -25.61 9.67 -8.55
C GLU A 105 -25.86 9.39 -10.03
N ALA A 106 -26.47 10.35 -10.75
CA ALA A 106 -26.75 10.26 -12.18
C ALA A 106 -25.58 10.68 -13.08
N LYS A 107 -24.50 11.24 -12.54
CA LYS A 107 -23.33 11.63 -13.34
C LYS A 107 -22.42 10.43 -13.59
N GLU A 108 -21.86 10.37 -14.79
CA GLU A 108 -20.85 9.38 -15.12
C GLU A 108 -19.59 9.59 -14.28
N CYS A 109 -18.96 8.47 -13.91
CA CYS A 109 -17.73 8.43 -13.13
C CYS A 109 -17.89 8.98 -11.70
N LEU A 110 -16.92 8.70 -10.84
CA LEU A 110 -17.01 9.00 -9.42
C LEU A 110 -16.20 10.26 -9.10
N ARG A 111 -16.71 11.08 -8.18
CA ARG A 111 -15.90 12.10 -7.50
C ARG A 111 -14.80 11.39 -6.72
N ARG A 112 -13.58 11.91 -6.78
CA ARG A 112 -12.40 11.36 -6.10
C ARG A 112 -11.79 12.41 -5.19
N ILE A 113 -11.67 12.04 -3.91
CA ILE A 113 -10.94 12.80 -2.89
C ILE A 113 -9.68 12.03 -2.56
N ASP A 114 -8.53 12.69 -2.59
CA ASP A 114 -7.23 12.10 -2.25
C ASP A 114 -6.71 12.73 -0.95
N ILE A 115 -6.27 11.90 0.00
CA ILE A 115 -5.67 12.31 1.28
C ILE A 115 -4.29 11.67 1.37
N ASP A 116 -3.26 12.50 1.40
CA ASP A 116 -1.88 12.06 1.65
C ASP A 116 -1.73 11.80 3.16
N ILE A 117 -1.25 10.60 3.50
CA ILE A 117 -1.06 10.15 4.88
C ILE A 117 0.43 10.24 5.20
N GLY A 118 0.77 10.82 6.35
CA GLY A 118 2.17 11.00 6.76
C GLY A 118 2.89 9.68 7.07
N ASP A 119 4.19 9.66 6.83
CA ASP A 119 5.11 8.53 7.06
C ASP A 119 5.06 7.97 8.48
N GLU A 120 4.60 8.76 9.47
CA GLU A 120 4.43 8.29 10.83
C GLU A 120 3.42 7.12 10.94
N PHE A 121 2.53 6.95 9.96
CA PHE A 121 1.58 5.84 9.89
C PHE A 121 2.11 4.61 9.14
N ILE A 122 3.36 4.65 8.64
CA ILE A 122 4.01 3.48 8.05
C ILE A 122 4.47 2.55 9.16
N SER A 123 4.07 1.29 9.06
CA SER A 123 4.47 0.21 9.96
C SER A 123 5.56 -0.65 9.30
N ARG A 124 6.60 -1.02 10.06
CA ARG A 124 7.71 -1.87 9.58
C ARG A 124 7.87 -3.09 10.46
N LEU A 125 8.36 -4.19 9.89
CA LEU A 125 8.71 -5.39 10.65
C LEU A 125 9.79 -5.14 11.72
N THR A 126 10.61 -4.11 11.55
CA THR A 126 11.65 -3.69 12.51
C THR A 126 11.12 -2.84 13.66
N ASP A 127 9.86 -2.41 13.62
CA ASP A 127 9.29 -1.58 14.67
C ASP A 127 9.23 -2.37 15.98
N THR A 128 9.77 -1.78 17.05
CA THR A 128 9.81 -2.40 18.37
C THR A 128 8.44 -2.48 19.02
N ASP A 129 7.54 -1.58 18.61
CA ASP A 129 6.11 -1.65 18.88
C ASP A 129 5.46 -2.40 17.72
N LYS A 130 4.92 -3.59 18.00
CA LYS A 130 4.28 -4.45 17.00
C LYS A 130 2.87 -3.98 16.63
N THR A 131 2.42 -2.86 17.17
CA THR A 131 1.11 -2.30 16.89
C THR A 131 1.11 -1.67 15.52
N GLU A 132 0.20 -2.12 14.65
CA GLU A 132 -0.05 -1.48 13.36
C GLU A 132 -0.52 -0.03 13.57
N LYS A 133 0.14 0.89 12.87
CA LYS A 133 -0.20 2.31 12.92
C LYS A 133 -1.35 2.56 11.94
N VAL A 134 -2.47 3.00 12.47
CA VAL A 134 -3.70 3.21 11.69
C VAL A 134 -4.01 4.70 11.61
N TYR A 135 -4.07 5.23 10.39
CA TYR A 135 -4.55 6.58 10.13
C TYR A 135 -6.07 6.66 10.31
N ASP A 136 -6.54 7.56 11.17
CA ASP A 136 -7.97 7.80 11.36
C ASP A 136 -8.38 9.07 10.59
N ALA A 137 -9.05 8.88 9.46
CA ALA A 137 -9.58 9.97 8.64
C ALA A 137 -10.75 10.71 9.33
N GLY A 138 -11.28 10.17 10.42
CA GLY A 138 -12.42 10.74 11.14
C GLY A 138 -13.72 10.59 10.36
N ILE A 139 -14.57 11.62 10.45
CA ILE A 139 -15.88 11.67 9.79
C ILE A 139 -15.84 12.71 8.67
N LEU A 140 -15.98 12.28 7.42
CA LEU A 140 -16.05 13.17 6.26
C LEU A 140 -17.47 13.25 5.73
N ASN A 141 -17.95 14.47 5.47
CA ASN A 141 -19.24 14.70 4.82
C ASN A 141 -19.03 15.01 3.34
N LEU A 142 -19.45 14.10 2.47
CA LEU A 142 -19.22 14.09 1.03
C LEU A 142 -20.09 15.10 0.26
N THR A 143 -21.04 15.76 0.93
CA THR A 143 -21.73 16.94 0.40
C THR A 143 -20.75 18.12 0.22
N GLY A 144 -19.66 18.17 0.98
CA GLY A 144 -18.63 19.19 0.84
C GLY A 144 -17.83 19.07 -0.46
N HIS A 145 -17.25 20.19 -0.90
CA HIS A 145 -16.21 20.22 -1.93
C HIS A 145 -14.84 20.23 -1.27
N TYR A 146 -13.98 19.29 -1.65
CA TYR A 146 -12.66 19.15 -1.05
C TYR A 146 -11.58 19.71 -1.99
N PRO A 147 -10.52 20.35 -1.47
CA PRO A 147 -9.41 20.82 -2.30
C PRO A 147 -8.78 19.68 -3.09
N GLY A 148 -8.51 19.91 -4.38
CA GLY A 148 -7.91 18.90 -5.26
C GLY A 148 -8.86 17.78 -5.70
N GLU A 149 -10.14 17.84 -5.32
CA GLU A 149 -11.14 16.89 -5.75
C GLU A 149 -11.25 16.82 -7.27
N SER A 150 -11.32 15.60 -7.80
CA SER A 150 -11.39 15.32 -9.23
C SER A 150 -12.54 14.36 -9.56
N ARG A 151 -12.65 13.94 -10.83
CA ARG A 151 -13.55 12.88 -11.25
C ARG A 151 -12.79 11.82 -12.01
N GLU A 152 -13.00 10.56 -11.63
CA GLU A 152 -12.32 9.41 -12.23
C GLU A 152 -13.31 8.28 -12.55
N CYS A 153 -13.15 7.70 -13.73
CA CYS A 153 -13.89 6.55 -14.16
C CYS A 153 -13.09 5.30 -13.77
N LEU A 154 -13.52 4.61 -12.71
CA LEU A 154 -12.93 3.34 -12.34
C LEU A 154 -13.23 2.34 -13.45
N GLN A 155 -12.23 2.03 -14.28
CA GLN A 155 -12.40 1.03 -15.31
C GLN A 155 -12.76 -0.30 -14.64
N SER A 156 -13.93 -0.84 -14.98
CA SER A 156 -14.27 -2.22 -14.63
C SER A 156 -13.31 -3.12 -15.38
N LYS A 157 -12.34 -3.72 -14.67
CA LYS A 157 -11.59 -4.84 -15.24
C LYS A 157 -12.63 -5.90 -15.61
N LYS A 158 -12.79 -6.10 -16.91
CA LYS A 158 -13.70 -7.05 -17.52
C LYS A 158 -13.05 -8.42 -17.56
#